data_AF-X6PCR1-F1
#
_entry.id   AF-X6PCR1-F1
#
_cell.length_a   1.000
_cell.length_b   1.000
_cell.length_c   1.000
_cell.angle_alpha   90.00
_cell.angle_beta   90.00
_cell.angle_gamma   90.00
#
_symmetry.space_group_name_H-M   'P 1'
#
loop_
_entity.id
_entity.type
_entity.pdbx_description
1 polymer ?
#
loop_
_entity_poly.entity_id
_entity_poly.type
_entity_poly.pdbx_seq_one_letter_code
_entity_poly.pdbx_strand_id
1 'polypeptide(L)'
;GSNNHLLFITYSPKHIDVFDLNKFKFVAHSTLPTDNYIRYHCFISKAGNDLTTGTRINENKKKNEMVLVCWKTGLTIEYYEDSNFFVISKLRVCSTIRLFYAYAHVCVNDVILFFGGFGGADVAVLNAVHIYSMIEKQWIKFEYTLPTPLYGCVGLLSEDKKYFHILGGRSDENKVVSRHIKTKVDDWMQERTEKEKQWLAEENEKIEIEQIKGVAQALQINELNKVGLIFFVFD
;
A
#
# COMPACT_ATOMS: atom_id res chain seq x y z
N GLY A 1 -12.95 -10.25 -7.58
CA GLY A 1 -13.71 -11.50 -7.47
C GLY A 1 -13.47 -12.30 -8.72
N SER A 2 -13.44 -13.63 -8.65
CA SER A 2 -13.05 -14.52 -9.76
C SER A 2 -13.89 -14.28 -11.01
N ASN A 3 -15.16 -13.91 -10.81
CA ASN A 3 -16.12 -13.63 -11.89
C ASN A 3 -16.55 -12.15 -11.92
N ASN A 4 -15.72 -11.22 -11.44
CA ASN A 4 -16.05 -9.78 -11.35
C ASN A 4 -17.39 -9.44 -10.66
N HIS A 5 -17.86 -10.33 -9.79
CA HIS A 5 -19.16 -10.25 -9.10
C HIS A 5 -19.03 -9.73 -7.66
N LEU A 6 -17.82 -9.48 -7.18
CA LEU A 6 -17.56 -9.03 -5.81
C LEU A 6 -17.02 -7.61 -5.82
N LEU A 7 -17.65 -6.75 -5.04
CA LEU A 7 -17.21 -5.40 -4.75
C LEU A 7 -16.58 -5.37 -3.35
N PHE A 8 -15.31 -5.00 -3.28
CA PHE A 8 -14.59 -4.79 -2.02
C PHE A 8 -14.68 -3.32 -1.63
N ILE A 9 -15.16 -3.05 -0.42
CA ILE A 9 -15.43 -1.69 0.06
C ILE A 9 -14.66 -1.48 1.36
N THR A 10 -13.72 -0.54 1.36
CA THR A 10 -12.97 -0.12 2.53
C THR A 10 -13.48 1.23 3.02
N TYR A 11 -13.69 1.37 4.33
CA TYR A 11 -14.27 2.60 4.89
C TYR A 11 -13.83 2.87 6.32
N SER A 12 -14.00 4.13 6.72
CA SER A 12 -13.69 4.62 8.06
C SER A 12 -14.62 3.98 9.12
N PRO A 13 -14.14 3.68 10.33
CA PRO A 13 -12.78 3.92 10.82
C PRO A 13 -11.73 2.96 10.26
N LYS A 14 -12.00 1.66 10.18
CA LYS A 14 -10.99 0.66 9.78
C LYS A 14 -11.64 -0.64 9.30
N HIS A 15 -12.62 -0.54 8.42
CA HIS A 15 -13.42 -1.68 7.98
C HIS A 15 -13.19 -2.02 6.52
N ILE A 16 -13.44 -3.29 6.20
CA ILE A 16 -13.54 -3.81 4.85
C ILE A 16 -14.74 -4.75 4.76
N ASP A 17 -15.58 -4.51 3.75
CA ASP A 17 -16.73 -5.34 3.41
C ASP A 17 -16.59 -5.93 2.01
N VAL A 18 -17.23 -7.07 1.80
CA VAL A 18 -17.43 -7.67 0.47
C VAL A 18 -18.91 -7.71 0.17
N PHE A 19 -19.30 -7.07 -0.94
CA PHE A 19 -20.66 -7.08 -1.46
C PHE A 19 -20.72 -7.92 -2.73
N ASP A 20 -21.61 -8.91 -2.76
CA ASP A 20 -21.87 -9.76 -3.92
C ASP A 20 -22.91 -9.08 -4.81
N LEU A 21 -22.48 -8.64 -5.99
CA LEU A 21 -23.29 -7.89 -6.96
C LEU A 21 -24.39 -8.75 -7.59
N ASN A 22 -24.22 -10.08 -7.63
CA ASN A 22 -25.25 -10.99 -8.16
C ASN A 22 -26.33 -11.27 -7.12
N LYS A 23 -25.95 -11.34 -5.84
CA LYS A 23 -26.87 -11.64 -4.72
C LYS A 23 -27.40 -10.39 -4.04
N PHE A 24 -26.89 -9.21 -4.39
CA PHE A 24 -27.20 -7.93 -3.77
C PHE A 24 -27.09 -7.94 -2.24
N LYS A 25 -26.05 -8.58 -1.71
CA LYS A 25 -25.85 -8.70 -0.25
C LYS A 25 -24.39 -8.65 0.14
N PHE A 26 -24.14 -8.22 1.37
CA PHE A 26 -22.84 -8.39 2.00
C PHE A 26 -22.59 -9.88 2.30
N VAL A 27 -21.39 -10.34 1.96
CA VAL A 27 -20.98 -11.75 2.13
C VAL A 27 -19.82 -11.92 3.10
N ALA A 28 -19.07 -10.87 3.37
CA ALA A 28 -18.00 -10.86 4.36
C ALA A 28 -17.76 -9.46 4.93
N HIS A 29 -17.25 -9.42 6.16
CA HIS A 29 -16.84 -8.23 6.88
C HIS A 29 -15.54 -8.51 7.63
N SER A 30 -14.66 -7.53 7.73
CA SER A 30 -13.50 -7.57 8.61
C SER A 30 -13.08 -6.18 9.08
N THR A 31 -12.29 -6.17 10.15
CA THR A 31 -11.63 -4.98 10.67
C THR A 31 -10.14 -5.01 10.31
N LEU A 32 -9.67 -3.94 9.69
CA LEU A 32 -8.28 -3.76 9.27
C LEU A 32 -7.39 -3.45 10.48
N PRO A 33 -6.23 -4.12 10.64
CA PRO A 33 -5.33 -3.90 11.77
C PRO A 33 -4.47 -2.64 11.57
N THR A 34 -5.08 -1.48 11.81
CA THR A 34 -4.48 -0.15 11.70
C THR A 34 -4.71 0.68 12.95
N ASP A 35 -3.73 1.53 13.28
CA ASP A 35 -3.86 2.51 14.36
C ASP A 35 -4.65 3.75 13.92
N ASN A 36 -4.64 4.06 12.62
CA ASN A 36 -5.24 5.25 12.03
C ASN A 36 -6.53 4.95 11.26
N TYR A 37 -7.38 5.97 11.09
CA TYR A 37 -8.54 5.88 10.22
C TYR A 37 -8.16 5.64 8.76
N ILE A 38 -8.89 4.73 8.11
CA ILE A 38 -8.75 4.43 6.69
C ILE A 38 -9.59 5.43 5.88
N ARG A 39 -8.90 6.40 5.27
CA ARG A 39 -9.47 7.40 4.36
C ARG A 39 -8.42 7.81 3.33
N TYR A 40 -8.85 8.15 2.11
CA TYR A 40 -7.96 8.54 1.00
C TYR A 40 -6.73 7.61 0.88
N HIS A 41 -6.96 6.32 1.07
CA HIS A 41 -5.93 5.31 1.06
C HIS A 41 -5.75 4.78 -0.37
N CYS A 42 -4.58 4.22 -0.66
CA CYS A 42 -4.40 3.37 -1.81
C CYS A 42 -5.04 2.02 -1.52
N PHE A 43 -5.93 1.54 -2.40
CA PHE A 43 -6.50 0.20 -2.33
C PHE A 43 -6.53 -0.42 -3.72
N ILE A 44 -5.73 -1.46 -3.90
CA ILE A 44 -5.49 -2.06 -5.21
C ILE A 44 -5.69 -3.57 -5.09
N SER A 45 -6.44 -4.14 -6.02
CA SER A 45 -6.44 -5.59 -6.24
C SER A 45 -5.25 -5.96 -7.12
N LYS A 46 -4.49 -6.97 -6.72
CA LYS A 46 -3.54 -7.63 -7.61
C LYS A 46 -4.35 -8.33 -8.71
N ALA A 47 -4.15 -7.92 -9.96
CA ALA A 47 -4.75 -8.63 -11.07
C ALA A 47 -4.20 -10.06 -11.08
N GLY A 48 -5.07 -11.06 -11.14
CA GLY A 48 -4.62 -12.41 -11.46
C GLY A 48 -4.00 -12.36 -12.85
N ASN A 49 -2.70 -12.63 -12.95
CA ASN A 49 -1.99 -12.76 -14.23
C ASN A 49 -2.46 -14.04 -14.93
N ASP A 50 -3.70 -14.05 -15.42
CA ASP A 50 -4.32 -15.20 -16.10
C ASP A 50 -4.22 -15.11 -17.63
N LEU A 51 -3.27 -14.33 -18.16
CA LEU A 51 -3.09 -14.20 -19.61
C LEU A 51 -1.68 -14.44 -20.16
N THR A 52 -0.63 -14.69 -19.35
CA THR A 52 0.74 -14.81 -19.91
C THR A 52 1.67 -15.89 -19.38
N THR A 53 1.30 -16.75 -18.43
CA THR A 53 2.16 -17.91 -18.11
C THR A 53 1.33 -19.16 -17.88
N GLY A 54 1.17 -19.95 -18.94
CA GLY A 54 0.76 -21.34 -18.85
C GLY A 54 1.83 -22.13 -18.11
N THR A 55 1.83 -22.08 -16.77
CA THR A 55 2.41 -23.11 -15.91
C THR A 55 1.99 -22.90 -14.45
N ARG A 56 1.28 -23.93 -13.96
CA ARG A 56 1.04 -24.32 -12.55
C ARG A 56 -0.24 -23.81 -11.87
N ILE A 57 -1.33 -24.49 -12.23
CA ILE A 57 -2.25 -25.21 -11.32
C ILE A 57 -2.12 -24.84 -9.84
N ASN A 58 -3.11 -24.12 -9.34
CA ASN A 58 -3.78 -24.42 -8.07
C ASN A 58 -5.27 -24.19 -8.29
N GLU A 59 -5.93 -25.18 -8.90
CA GLU A 59 -7.35 -25.17 -9.31
C GLU A 59 -8.38 -25.06 -8.17
N ASN A 60 -7.98 -24.78 -6.92
CA ASN A 60 -8.87 -24.95 -5.76
C ASN A 60 -9.04 -23.75 -4.83
N LYS A 61 -8.55 -22.55 -5.16
CA LYS A 61 -8.85 -21.36 -4.33
C LYS A 61 -9.10 -20.13 -5.18
N LYS A 62 -10.36 -19.71 -5.24
CA LYS A 62 -10.77 -18.37 -5.69
C LYS A 62 -10.25 -17.35 -4.68
N LYS A 63 -8.97 -16.99 -4.81
CA LYS A 63 -8.27 -16.07 -3.90
C LYS A 63 -8.13 -14.72 -4.57
N ASN A 64 -8.51 -13.66 -3.87
CA ASN A 64 -8.22 -12.28 -4.28
C ASN A 64 -7.12 -11.74 -3.39
N GLU A 65 -6.09 -11.17 -4.01
CA GLU A 65 -5.01 -10.50 -3.31
C GLU A 65 -5.18 -8.99 -3.49
N MET A 66 -5.05 -8.24 -2.41
CA MET A 66 -5.18 -6.79 -2.39
C MET A 66 -4.08 -6.18 -1.53
N VAL A 67 -3.70 -4.95 -1.87
CA VAL A 67 -2.77 -4.14 -1.10
C VAL A 67 -3.47 -2.86 -0.68
N LEU A 68 -3.34 -2.51 0.59
CA LEU A 68 -3.79 -1.25 1.15
C LEU A 68 -2.61 -0.48 1.72
N VAL A 69 -2.47 0.80 1.34
CA VAL A 69 -1.45 1.70 1.91
C VAL A 69 -2.08 3.04 2.29
N CYS A 70 -1.87 3.46 3.53
CA CYS A 70 -2.32 4.74 4.06
C CYS A 70 -1.46 5.12 5.27
N TRP A 71 -0.76 6.25 5.25
CA TRP A 71 0.19 6.59 6.31
C TRP A 71 1.20 5.45 6.52
N LYS A 72 1.50 5.15 7.78
CA LYS A 72 2.33 4.03 8.21
C LYS A 72 1.64 2.67 8.07
N THR A 73 0.35 2.65 7.73
CA THR A 73 -0.42 1.42 7.56
C THR A 73 -0.23 0.90 6.15
N GLY A 74 0.56 -0.16 6.01
CA GLY A 74 0.53 -1.04 4.85
C GLY A 74 -0.11 -2.36 5.23
N LEU A 75 -0.96 -2.92 4.38
CA LEU A 75 -1.58 -4.23 4.55
C LEU A 75 -1.54 -5.01 3.24
N THR A 76 -1.23 -6.29 3.33
CA THR A 76 -1.58 -7.28 2.29
C THR A 76 -2.81 -8.03 2.76
N ILE A 77 -3.85 -8.06 1.93
CA ILE A 77 -5.15 -8.64 2.24
C ILE A 77 -5.40 -9.75 1.24
N GLU A 78 -5.59 -10.97 1.74
CA GLU A 78 -6.08 -12.09 0.94
C GLU A 78 -7.54 -12.34 1.30
N TYR A 79 -8.39 -12.55 0.30
CA TYR A 79 -9.78 -12.95 0.47
C TYR A 79 -10.03 -14.29 -0.25
N TYR A 80 -10.51 -15.27 0.51
CA TYR A 80 -10.85 -16.60 0.01
C TYR A 80 -12.36 -16.66 -0.26
N GLU A 81 -12.77 -16.64 -1.53
CA GLU A 81 -14.18 -16.51 -1.92
C GLU A 81 -15.04 -17.69 -1.50
N ASP A 82 -14.51 -18.91 -1.59
CA ASP A 82 -15.27 -20.13 -1.29
C ASP A 82 -15.73 -20.19 0.18
N SER A 83 -14.95 -19.57 1.06
CA SER A 83 -15.10 -19.60 2.50
C SER A 83 -15.40 -18.22 3.11
N ASN A 84 -15.47 -17.18 2.27
CA ASN A 84 -15.75 -15.79 2.65
C ASN A 84 -14.92 -15.27 3.84
N PHE A 85 -13.62 -15.59 3.91
CA PHE A 85 -12.76 -15.12 4.99
C PHE A 85 -11.53 -14.36 4.48
N PHE A 86 -11.04 -13.47 5.34
CA PHE A 86 -9.87 -12.63 5.10
C PHE A 86 -8.64 -13.17 5.84
N VAL A 87 -7.47 -13.09 5.21
CA VAL A 87 -6.16 -13.14 5.86
C VAL A 87 -5.50 -11.79 5.65
N ILE A 88 -5.17 -11.10 6.75
CA ILE A 88 -4.63 -9.75 6.70
C ILE A 88 -3.28 -9.73 7.40
N SER A 89 -2.25 -9.34 6.65
CA SER A 89 -0.88 -9.25 7.14
C SER A 89 -0.36 -7.82 7.01
N LYS A 90 0.48 -7.39 7.96
CA LYS A 90 1.11 -6.07 7.91
C LYS A 90 2.14 -6.04 6.78
N LEU A 91 2.11 -4.95 6.01
CA LEU A 91 3.11 -4.60 5.02
C LEU A 91 3.89 -3.37 5.55
N ARG A 92 5.22 -3.46 5.55
CA ARG A 92 6.07 -2.32 5.89
C ARG A 92 5.94 -1.26 4.80
N VAL A 93 5.69 -0.01 5.21
CA VAL A 93 5.73 1.17 4.35
C VAL A 93 7.10 1.86 4.53
N CYS A 94 7.76 2.25 3.43
CA CYS A 94 9.10 2.83 3.51
C CYS A 94 9.12 4.17 4.25
N SER A 95 10.31 4.54 4.75
CA SER A 95 10.51 5.68 5.65
C SER A 95 10.02 7.01 5.06
N THR A 96 10.09 7.17 3.74
CA THR A 96 9.82 8.45 3.09
C THR A 96 8.35 8.67 2.72
N ILE A 97 7.53 7.61 2.63
CA ILE A 97 6.11 7.72 2.28
C ILE A 97 5.17 7.46 3.47
N ARG A 98 5.65 6.80 4.54
CA ARG A 98 4.83 6.42 5.72
C ARG A 98 4.18 7.57 6.48
N LEU A 99 4.59 8.82 6.25
CA LEU A 99 4.00 10.00 6.88
C LEU A 99 2.90 10.64 6.03
N PHE A 100 2.53 10.04 4.90
CA PHE A 100 1.64 10.67 3.94
C PHE A 100 0.36 9.86 3.73
N TYR A 101 -0.63 10.43 3.05
CA TYR A 101 -1.81 9.74 2.53
C TYR A 101 -2.36 10.53 1.34
N ALA A 102 -3.52 10.15 0.79
CA ALA A 102 -4.15 10.85 -0.33
C ALA A 102 -3.27 10.96 -1.58
N TYR A 103 -2.53 9.89 -1.88
CA TYR A 103 -1.72 9.77 -3.09
C TYR A 103 -2.62 9.50 -4.30
N ALA A 104 -2.22 9.99 -5.48
CA ALA A 104 -2.60 9.27 -6.70
C ALA A 104 -1.81 7.97 -6.75
N HIS A 105 -2.45 6.91 -7.24
CA HIS A 105 -1.80 5.63 -7.41
C HIS A 105 -2.26 4.94 -8.67
N VAL A 106 -1.37 4.17 -9.29
CA VAL A 106 -1.67 3.32 -10.44
C VAL A 106 -0.96 1.98 -10.26
N CYS A 107 -1.63 0.89 -10.63
CA CYS A 107 -1.03 -0.44 -10.67
C CYS A 107 -0.76 -0.84 -12.12
N VAL A 108 0.46 -1.28 -12.42
CA VAL A 108 0.81 -1.92 -13.69
C VAL A 108 1.55 -3.20 -13.40
N ASN A 109 1.02 -4.30 -13.92
CA ASN A 109 1.49 -5.64 -13.60
C ASN A 109 1.46 -5.83 -12.07
N ASP A 110 2.62 -6.10 -11.47
CA ASP A 110 2.79 -6.28 -10.04
C ASP A 110 3.46 -5.09 -9.34
N VAL A 111 3.42 -3.91 -9.97
CA VAL A 111 4.07 -2.70 -9.49
C VAL A 111 3.04 -1.61 -9.23
N ILE A 112 3.07 -1.03 -8.04
CA ILE A 112 2.23 0.09 -7.64
C ILE A 112 3.08 1.36 -7.65
N LEU A 113 2.67 2.36 -8.42
CA LEU A 113 3.25 3.69 -8.41
C LEU A 113 2.39 4.61 -7.55
N PHE A 114 3.03 5.39 -6.69
CA PHE A 114 2.42 6.38 -5.81
C PHE A 114 2.95 7.76 -6.18
N PHE A 115 2.04 8.71 -6.38
CA PHE A 115 2.36 10.05 -6.83
C PHE A 115 1.89 11.07 -5.80
N GLY A 116 2.85 11.85 -5.28
CA GLY A 116 2.58 12.95 -4.35
C GLY A 116 2.15 12.47 -2.97
N GLY A 117 1.19 13.15 -2.33
CA GLY A 117 0.65 12.81 -1.02
C GLY A 117 0.63 13.98 -0.02
N PHE A 118 -0.26 13.90 0.97
CA PHE A 118 -0.43 14.89 2.02
C PHE A 118 -0.01 14.32 3.38
N GLY A 119 0.83 15.03 4.12
CA GLY A 119 1.36 14.57 5.42
C GLY A 119 0.73 15.22 6.64
N GLY A 120 -0.27 16.10 6.47
CA GLY A 120 -0.86 16.91 7.53
C GLY A 120 -0.42 18.38 7.47
N ALA A 121 -0.82 19.17 8.46
CA ALA A 121 -0.57 20.62 8.47
C ALA A 121 0.93 20.96 8.61
N ASP A 122 1.68 20.16 9.37
CA ASP A 122 3.09 20.40 9.68
C ASP A 122 4.06 19.70 8.71
N VAL A 123 3.53 19.01 7.70
CA VAL A 123 4.32 18.25 6.74
C VAL A 123 3.97 18.75 5.33
N ALA A 124 4.99 19.24 4.63
CA ALA A 124 4.84 19.74 3.27
C ALA A 124 4.25 18.67 2.35
N VAL A 125 3.39 19.08 1.40
CA VAL A 125 2.85 18.17 0.37
C VAL A 125 4.00 17.54 -0.40
N LEU A 126 3.87 16.26 -0.69
CA LEU A 126 4.87 15.49 -1.39
C LEU A 126 4.73 15.70 -2.90
N ASN A 127 5.86 15.88 -3.58
CA ASN A 127 5.96 15.78 -5.05
C ASN A 127 6.70 14.51 -5.49
N ALA A 128 7.26 13.74 -4.56
CA ALA A 128 8.00 12.53 -4.86
C ALA A 128 7.10 11.45 -5.47
N VAL A 129 7.74 10.53 -6.18
CA VAL A 129 7.11 9.32 -6.68
C VAL A 129 7.74 8.13 -5.99
N HIS A 130 6.90 7.20 -5.54
CA HIS A 130 7.33 5.96 -4.92
C HIS A 130 6.79 4.78 -5.68
N ILE A 131 7.56 3.71 -5.69
CA ILE A 131 7.22 2.47 -6.36
C ILE A 131 7.25 1.37 -5.31
N TYR A 132 6.23 0.51 -5.34
CA TYR A 132 6.21 -0.72 -4.57
C TYR A 132 6.07 -1.91 -5.51
N SER A 133 7.05 -2.82 -5.48
CA SER A 133 6.99 -4.10 -6.17
C SER A 133 6.31 -5.13 -5.28
N MET A 134 5.16 -5.65 -5.72
CA MET A 134 4.44 -6.70 -4.99
C MET A 134 5.16 -8.05 -5.05
N ILE A 135 5.98 -8.28 -6.09
CA ILE A 135 6.80 -9.50 -6.24
C ILE A 135 7.97 -9.46 -5.27
N GLU A 136 8.77 -8.41 -5.32
CA GLU A 136 9.98 -8.29 -4.51
C GLU A 136 9.67 -7.86 -3.07
N LYS A 137 8.46 -7.34 -2.84
CA LYS A 137 8.03 -6.72 -1.58
C LYS A 137 8.94 -5.56 -1.17
N GLN A 138 9.43 -4.83 -2.16
CA GLN A 138 10.38 -3.74 -2.00
C GLN A 138 9.77 -2.41 -2.40
N TRP A 139 10.15 -1.38 -1.65
CA TRP A 139 9.85 0.01 -1.97
C TRP A 139 11.05 0.67 -2.61
N ILE A 140 10.78 1.61 -3.50
CA ILE A 140 11.78 2.51 -4.09
C ILE A 140 11.21 3.91 -4.09
N LYS A 141 12.04 4.89 -3.74
CA LYS A 141 11.80 6.28 -4.07
C LYS A 141 12.42 6.56 -5.44
N PHE A 142 11.59 6.91 -6.40
CA PHE A 142 12.01 7.17 -7.76
C PHE A 142 12.80 8.49 -7.83
N GLU A 143 13.79 8.59 -8.72
CA GLU A 143 14.58 9.82 -8.88
C GLU A 143 13.72 10.96 -9.45
N TYR A 144 12.85 10.65 -10.42
CA TYR A 144 11.97 11.64 -11.02
C TYR A 144 10.78 11.95 -10.11
N THR A 145 10.47 13.24 -10.01
CA THR A 145 9.40 13.77 -9.16
C THR A 145 8.32 14.45 -10.00
N LEU A 146 7.15 14.65 -9.41
CA LEU A 146 6.13 15.50 -9.99
C LEU A 146 6.63 16.95 -10.09
N PRO A 147 6.28 17.68 -11.16
CA PRO A 147 6.69 19.08 -11.33
C PRO A 147 6.23 20.00 -10.20
N THR A 148 5.17 19.63 -9.48
CA THR A 148 4.68 20.33 -8.30
C THR A 148 4.18 19.32 -7.28
N PRO A 149 4.22 19.64 -5.97
CA PRO A 149 3.53 18.87 -4.95
C PRO A 149 2.04 18.73 -5.27
N LEU A 150 1.49 17.53 -5.02
CA LEU A 150 0.09 17.23 -5.34
C LEU A 150 -0.46 16.17 -4.39
N TYR A 151 -1.71 16.30 -4.00
CA TYR A 151 -2.44 15.26 -3.26
C TYR A 151 -3.92 15.26 -3.61
N GLY A 152 -4.64 14.21 -3.21
CA GLY A 152 -6.06 14.04 -3.49
C GLY A 152 -6.38 13.93 -4.99
N CYS A 153 -5.38 13.58 -5.79
CA CYS A 153 -5.52 13.33 -7.22
C CYS A 153 -5.88 11.86 -7.49
N VAL A 154 -6.34 11.59 -8.71
CA VAL A 154 -6.64 10.24 -9.19
C VAL A 154 -5.59 9.83 -10.22
N GLY A 155 -5.05 8.62 -10.04
CA GLY A 155 -4.19 7.97 -11.03
C GLY A 155 -5.02 7.00 -11.89
N LEU A 156 -4.78 6.98 -13.19
CA LEU A 156 -5.43 6.10 -14.15
C LEU A 156 -4.39 5.54 -15.13
N LEU A 157 -4.62 4.32 -15.59
CA LEU A 157 -3.90 3.72 -16.71
C LEU A 157 -4.73 3.88 -17.98
N SER A 158 -4.11 4.23 -19.09
CA SER A 158 -4.79 4.24 -20.40
C SER A 158 -5.23 2.83 -20.82
N GLU A 159 -6.25 2.75 -21.68
CA GLU A 159 -6.77 1.46 -22.17
C GLU A 159 -5.69 0.60 -22.85
N ASP A 160 -4.83 1.24 -23.65
CA ASP A 160 -3.69 0.60 -24.30
C ASP A 160 -2.52 0.29 -23.34
N LYS A 161 -2.65 0.64 -22.05
CA LYS A 161 -1.65 0.49 -20.99
C LYS A 161 -0.31 1.19 -21.26
N LYS A 162 -0.27 2.16 -22.19
CA LYS A 162 0.96 2.87 -22.56
C LYS A 162 1.18 4.15 -21.75
N TYR A 163 0.15 4.70 -21.14
CA TYR A 163 0.21 5.99 -20.46
C TYR A 163 -0.42 5.96 -19.06
N PHE A 164 0.25 6.63 -18.14
CA PHE A 164 -0.34 7.07 -16.89
C PHE A 164 -1.00 8.42 -17.06
N HIS A 165 -2.16 8.57 -16.42
CA HIS A 165 -2.86 9.82 -16.29
C HIS A 165 -3.02 10.16 -14.81
N ILE A 166 -2.60 11.35 -14.41
CA ILE A 166 -2.87 11.90 -13.07
C ILE A 166 -3.80 13.09 -13.26
N LEU A 167 -4.96 13.04 -12.61
CA LEU A 167 -6.05 14.01 -12.79
C LEU A 167 -6.41 14.71 -11.48
N GLY A 168 -6.61 16.02 -11.56
CA GLY A 168 -7.14 16.85 -10.49
C GLY A 168 -6.18 16.99 -9.30
N GLY A 169 -6.77 17.03 -8.10
CA GLY A 169 -6.05 17.13 -6.83
C GLY A 169 -5.96 18.56 -6.28
N ARG A 170 -5.07 18.72 -5.30
CA ARG A 170 -4.79 19.98 -4.61
C ARG A 170 -3.29 20.24 -4.51
N SER A 171 -2.91 21.51 -4.61
CA SER A 171 -1.55 21.96 -4.38
C SER A 171 -1.20 22.00 -2.88
N ASP A 172 0.07 22.25 -2.57
CA ASP A 172 0.58 22.60 -1.24
C ASP A 172 -0.14 23.79 -0.58
N GLU A 173 -0.57 24.77 -1.37
CA GLU A 173 -1.42 25.88 -0.92
C GLU A 173 -2.89 25.49 -0.67
N ASN A 174 -3.23 24.19 -0.71
CA ASN A 174 -4.58 23.65 -0.53
C ASN A 174 -5.59 24.15 -1.59
N LYS A 175 -5.10 24.63 -2.74
CA LYS A 175 -5.95 25.07 -3.87
C LYS A 175 -6.29 23.88 -4.74
N VAL A 176 -7.55 23.78 -5.16
CA VAL A 176 -7.98 22.79 -6.16
C VAL A 176 -7.29 23.11 -7.47
N VAL A 177 -6.62 22.11 -8.05
CA VAL A 177 -5.93 22.25 -9.32
C VAL A 177 -6.55 21.35 -10.38
N SER A 178 -6.82 21.90 -11.55
CA SER A 178 -7.26 21.12 -12.72
C SER A 178 -6.05 20.66 -13.53
N ARG A 179 -5.17 19.86 -12.91
CA ARG A 179 -3.99 19.30 -13.57
C ARG A 179 -4.32 17.99 -14.27
N HIS A 180 -3.75 17.82 -15.46
CA HIS A 180 -3.68 16.55 -16.17
C HIS A 180 -2.23 16.28 -16.52
N ILE A 181 -1.64 15.27 -15.90
CA ILE A 181 -0.30 14.80 -16.25
C ILE A 181 -0.49 13.52 -17.06
N LYS A 182 0.14 13.47 -18.24
CA LYS A 182 0.22 12.27 -19.08
C LYS A 182 1.69 11.90 -19.24
N THR A 183 2.06 10.67 -18.87
CA THR A 183 3.44 10.17 -18.98
C THR A 183 3.43 8.73 -19.46
N LYS A 184 4.46 8.27 -20.17
CA LYS A 184 4.52 6.91 -20.71
C LYS A 184 4.85 5.93 -19.60
N VAL A 185 4.24 4.76 -19.61
CA VAL A 185 4.50 3.69 -18.62
C VAL A 185 5.96 3.24 -18.68
N ASP A 186 6.51 3.08 -19.89
CA ASP A 186 7.88 2.59 -20.09
C ASP A 186 8.94 3.49 -19.45
N ASP A 187 8.67 4.80 -19.30
CA ASP A 187 9.60 5.74 -18.66
C ASP A 187 9.78 5.44 -17.15
N TRP A 188 8.82 4.75 -16.52
CA TRP A 188 8.84 4.41 -15.09
C TRP A 188 9.21 2.95 -14.81
N MET A 189 9.27 2.12 -15.86
CA MET A 189 9.54 0.68 -15.76
C MET A 189 10.96 0.33 -16.25
N GLN A 190 11.83 1.33 -16.38
CA GLN A 190 13.23 1.15 -16.77
C GLN A 190 14.05 0.52 -15.64
N GLU A 191 15.27 0.09 -15.98
CA GLU A 191 16.22 -0.37 -14.97
C GLU A 191 16.52 0.74 -13.95
N ARG A 192 16.68 0.32 -12.69
CA ARG A 192 16.96 1.22 -11.57
C ARG A 192 18.25 1.99 -11.80
N THR A 193 18.22 3.29 -11.55
CA THR A 193 19.44 4.11 -11.56
C THR A 193 20.33 3.77 -10.37
N GLU A 194 21.61 4.13 -10.42
CA GLU A 194 22.52 3.94 -9.28
C GLU A 194 22.04 4.69 -8.03
N LYS A 195 21.39 5.86 -8.19
CA LYS A 195 20.80 6.60 -7.08
C LYS A 195 19.63 5.84 -6.44
N GLU A 196 18.80 5.19 -7.24
CA GLU A 196 17.68 4.38 -6.75
C GLU A 196 18.17 3.10 -6.05
N LYS A 197 19.23 2.47 -6.56
CA LYS A 197 19.90 1.34 -5.89
C LYS A 197 20.52 1.77 -4.56
N GLN A 198 21.20 2.92 -4.52
CA GLN A 198 21.74 3.48 -3.28
C GLN A 198 20.62 3.77 -2.26
N TRP A 199 19.54 4.43 -2.69
CA TRP A 199 18.40 4.72 -1.82
C TRP A 199 17.80 3.44 -1.23
N LEU A 200 17.67 2.38 -2.04
CA LEU A 200 17.19 1.08 -1.58
C LEU A 200 18.11 0.47 -0.52
N ALA A 201 19.43 0.57 -0.68
CA ALA A 201 20.40 0.10 0.32
C ALA A 201 20.27 0.87 1.64
N GLU A 202 20.17 2.21 1.59
CA GLU A 202 19.95 3.05 2.78
C GLU A 202 18.60 2.76 3.46
N GLU A 203 17.56 2.50 2.67
CA GLU A 203 16.27 2.11 3.24
C GLU A 203 16.35 0.74 3.92
N ASN A 204 17.03 -0.24 3.31
CA ASN A 204 17.27 -1.57 3.88
C ASN A 204 18.03 -1.49 5.22
N GLU A 205 19.06 -0.65 5.31
CA GLU A 205 19.77 -0.42 6.58
C GLU A 205 18.83 0.12 7.67
N LYS A 206 17.93 1.06 7.33
CA LYS A 206 16.89 1.53 8.28
C LYS A 206 15.94 0.41 8.68
N ILE A 207 15.63 -0.55 7.79
CA ILE A 207 14.81 -1.72 8.12
C ILE A 207 15.50 -2.55 9.20
N GLU A 208 16.77 -2.86 8.99
CA GLU A 208 17.56 -3.67 9.92
C GLU A 208 17.69 -2.98 11.28
N ILE A 209 18.01 -1.69 11.30
CA ILE A 209 18.11 -0.91 12.54
C ILE A 209 16.78 -0.91 13.32
N GLU A 210 15.65 -0.71 12.64
CA GLU A 210 14.33 -0.74 13.28
C GLU A 210 13.99 -2.14 13.85
N GLN A 211 14.35 -3.21 13.12
CA GLN A 211 14.16 -4.59 13.59
C GLN A 211 15.01 -4.88 14.84
N ILE A 212 16.29 -4.49 14.82
CA ILE A 212 17.20 -4.65 15.97
C ILE A 212 16.66 -3.89 17.17
N LYS A 213 16.22 -2.63 17.00
CA LYS A 213 15.62 -1.83 18.08
C LYS A 213 14.36 -2.48 18.64
N GLY A 214 13.50 -3.04 17.77
CA GLY A 214 12.29 -3.75 18.18
C GLY A 214 12.60 -4.99 19.02
N VAL A 215 13.60 -5.79 18.62
CA VAL A 215 14.05 -6.97 19.39
C VAL A 215 14.64 -6.56 20.73
N ALA A 216 15.50 -5.54 20.77
CA ALA A 216 16.09 -5.04 22.01
C ALA A 216 15.01 -4.56 23.00
N GLN A 217 13.99 -3.84 22.53
CA GLN A 217 12.86 -3.43 23.37
C GLN A 217 12.06 -4.62 23.89
N ALA A 218 11.79 -5.62 23.05
CA ALA A 218 11.06 -6.83 23.48
C ALA A 218 11.83 -7.63 24.53
N LEU A 219 13.15 -7.75 24.38
CA LEU A 219 14.02 -8.39 25.38
C LEU A 219 14.00 -7.64 26.71
N GLN A 220 14.13 -6.31 26.68
CA GLN A 220 14.08 -5.48 27.88
C GLN A 220 12.74 -5.58 28.62
N ILE A 221 11.62 -5.62 27.89
CA ILE A 221 10.28 -5.84 28.47
C ILE A 221 10.20 -7.22 29.13
N ASN A 222 10.75 -8.26 28.50
CA ASN A 222 10.75 -9.61 29.06
C ASN A 222 11.58 -9.70 30.35
N GLU A 223 12.71 -9.00 30.44
CA GLU A 223 13.49 -8.94 31.68
C GLU A 223 12.73 -8.22 32.80
N LEU A 224 12.09 -7.08 32.50
CA LEU A 224 11.26 -6.36 33.47
C LEU A 224 10.08 -7.21 33.97
N ASN A 225 9.42 -7.97 33.09
CA ASN A 225 8.33 -8.87 33.47
C ASN A 225 8.80 -10.03 34.34
N LYS A 226 10.02 -10.56 34.13
CA LYS A 226 10.60 -11.58 35.02
C LYS A 226 10.86 -11.03 36.42
N VAL A 227 11.36 -9.80 36.54
CA VAL A 227 11.56 -9.15 37.84
C VAL A 227 10.22 -8.88 38.53
N GLY A 228 9.21 -8.41 37.79
CA GLY A 228 7.85 -8.21 38.33
C GLY A 228 7.20 -9.51 38.84
N LEU A 229 7.35 -10.63 38.13
CA LEU A 229 6.85 -11.93 38.58
C LEU A 229 7.51 -12.42 39.88
N ILE A 230 8.78 -12.10 40.11
CA ILE A 230 9.45 -12.42 41.37
C ILE A 230 8.77 -11.67 42.52
N PHE A 231 8.39 -10.41 42.34
CA PHE A 231 7.69 -9.65 43.38
C PHE A 231 6.27 -10.17 43.69
N PHE A 232 5.57 -10.77 42.72
CA PHE A 232 4.22 -11.35 42.95
C PHE A 232 4.23 -12.77 43.54
N VAL A 233 5.38 -13.45 43.63
CA VAL A 233 5.50 -14.80 44.20
C VAL A 233 5.86 -14.77 45.70
N PHE A 234 6.17 -13.59 46.25
CA PHE A 234 6.56 -13.40 47.65
C PHE A 234 5.52 -12.69 48.54
N ASP A 235 4.27 -12.54 48.08
CA ASP A 235 3.12 -12.09 48.89
C ASP A 235 2.08 -13.20 49.08
#